data_AF-A0A638WQQ2-F1
#
_entry.id   AF-A0A638WQQ2-F1
#
_cell.length_a   1.000
_cell.length_b   1.000
_cell.length_c   1.000
_cell.angle_alpha   90.00
_cell.angle_beta   90.00
_cell.angle_gamma   90.00
#
_symmetry.space_group_name_H-M   'P 1'
#
loop_
_entity.id
_entity.type
_entity.pdbx_description
1 polymer ?
#
loop_
_entity_poly.entity_id
_entity_poly.type
_entity_poly.pdbx_seq_one_letter_code
_entity_poly.pdbx_strand_id
1 'polypeptide(L)'
;ILNDRRKVKNSNKHDFLFITYKEGKTQGQPLSFSSYHKIVSVVRQSSSHLNGLTGHKLRHTWNYEFSKAIDENQEISDEKEQQIRSYLMGWRPGSDTSIIYNRRHIFELSKKTALEQQEQLLKGGFDE
;
A
#
# COMPACT_ATOMS: atom_id res chain seq x y z
N ILE A 1 10.72 11.30 -17.71
CA ILE A 1 11.58 10.40 -16.91
C ILE A 1 12.54 9.59 -17.78
N LEU A 2 12.08 8.65 -18.63
CA LEU A 2 13.00 7.77 -19.40
C LEU A 2 13.94 8.55 -20.35
N ASN A 3 13.42 9.60 -20.98
CA ASN A 3 14.19 10.47 -21.88
C ASN A 3 15.10 11.46 -21.14
N ASP A 4 14.73 11.84 -19.91
CA ASP A 4 15.46 12.84 -19.11
C ASP A 4 16.60 12.21 -18.33
N ARG A 5 16.35 11.02 -17.76
CA ARG A 5 17.34 10.25 -16.99
C ARG A 5 18.61 10.03 -17.81
N ARG A 6 18.48 9.63 -19.08
CA ARG A 6 19.62 9.32 -19.97
C ARG A 6 20.56 10.52 -20.17
N LYS A 7 20.07 11.75 -20.01
CA LYS A 7 20.87 12.98 -20.17
C LYS A 7 21.72 13.30 -18.94
N VAL A 8 21.48 12.63 -17.80
CA VAL A 8 22.16 12.92 -16.54
C VAL A 8 23.50 12.20 -16.48
N LYS A 9 24.57 12.94 -16.20
CA LYS A 9 25.92 12.37 -16.01
C LYS A 9 25.89 11.24 -14.97
N ASN A 10 26.57 10.13 -15.26
CA ASN A 10 26.66 8.89 -14.44
C ASN A 10 25.40 8.02 -14.36
N SER A 11 24.25 8.41 -14.91
CA SER A 11 23.02 7.61 -14.81
C SER A 11 23.09 6.26 -15.54
N ASN A 12 23.99 6.12 -16.51
CA ASN A 12 24.21 4.90 -17.28
C ASN A 12 25.06 3.85 -16.55
N LYS A 13 25.54 4.13 -15.34
CA LYS A 13 26.38 3.20 -14.56
C LYS A 13 25.59 2.17 -13.75
N HIS A 14 24.25 2.26 -13.75
CA HIS A 14 23.36 1.35 -13.02
C HIS A 14 21.93 1.46 -13.58
N ASP A 15 21.05 0.57 -13.14
CA ASP A 15 19.68 0.46 -13.68
C ASP A 15 18.60 1.16 -12.83
N PHE A 16 18.97 1.78 -11.69
CA PHE A 16 18.00 2.50 -10.86
C PHE A 16 17.30 3.64 -11.62
N LEU A 17 15.97 3.63 -11.64
CA LEU A 17 15.15 4.62 -12.32
C LEU A 17 15.26 6.02 -11.68
N PHE A 18 15.18 6.08 -10.35
CA PHE A 18 15.24 7.33 -9.59
C PHE A 18 16.68 7.65 -9.21
N ILE A 19 17.16 8.80 -9.69
CA ILE A 19 18.54 9.26 -9.53
C ILE A 19 18.58 10.69 -9.02
N THR A 20 19.75 11.11 -8.55
CA THR A 20 20.01 12.49 -8.19
C THR A 20 20.30 13.33 -9.43
N TYR A 21 19.45 14.31 -9.72
CA TYR A 21 19.62 15.23 -10.86
C TYR A 21 20.53 16.42 -10.56
N LYS A 22 20.61 16.82 -9.28
CA LYS A 22 21.43 17.95 -8.84
C LYS A 22 22.90 17.71 -9.22
N GLU A 23 23.50 18.70 -9.86
CA GLU A 23 24.91 18.68 -10.22
C GLU A 23 25.81 18.58 -8.97
N GLY A 24 26.87 17.79 -9.08
CA GLY A 24 27.83 17.58 -8.00
C GLY A 24 28.27 16.12 -7.87
N LYS A 25 28.87 15.79 -6.73
CA LYS A 25 29.50 14.47 -6.49
C LYS A 25 28.53 13.28 -6.61
N THR A 26 27.26 13.49 -6.28
CA THR A 26 26.23 12.43 -6.30
C THR A 26 25.35 12.47 -7.56
N GLN A 27 25.64 13.35 -8.53
CA GLN A 27 24.86 13.43 -9.76
C GLN A 27 24.84 12.09 -10.49
N GLY A 28 23.64 11.64 -10.86
CA GLY A 28 23.38 10.38 -11.52
C GLY A 28 23.33 9.16 -10.60
N GLN A 29 23.72 9.29 -9.33
CA GLN A 29 23.65 8.18 -8.37
C GLN A 29 22.20 7.85 -7.97
N PRO A 30 21.92 6.62 -7.50
CA PRO A 30 20.60 6.22 -7.03
C PRO A 30 20.13 7.14 -5.90
N LEU A 31 18.82 7.37 -5.85
CA LEU A 31 18.21 8.19 -4.81
C LEU A 31 18.41 7.53 -3.44
N SER A 32 18.91 8.29 -2.46
CA SER A 32 19.05 7.81 -1.08
C SER A 32 17.72 7.72 -0.34
N PHE A 33 17.64 6.91 0.72
CA PHE A 33 16.49 6.90 1.63
C PHE A 33 16.21 8.28 2.24
N SER A 34 17.25 9.03 2.61
CA SER A 34 17.11 10.39 3.12
C SER A 34 16.47 11.34 2.10
N SER A 35 16.84 11.22 0.82
CA SER A 35 16.25 11.99 -0.27
C SER A 35 14.79 11.60 -0.49
N TYR A 36 14.46 10.30 -0.42
CA TYR A 36 13.07 9.84 -0.47
C TYR A 36 12.24 10.45 0.66
N HIS A 37 12.72 10.40 1.90
CA HIS A 37 12.04 11.04 3.04
C HIS A 37 11.88 12.54 2.85
N LYS A 38 12.88 13.22 2.25
CA LYS A 38 12.78 14.64 1.91
C LYS A 38 11.69 14.90 0.87
N ILE A 39 11.57 14.08 -0.18
CA ILE A 39 10.51 14.20 -1.18
C ILE A 39 9.13 14.09 -0.51
N VAL A 40 8.91 13.05 0.30
CA VAL A 40 7.65 12.88 1.05
C VAL A 40 7.39 14.09 1.96
N SER A 41 8.42 14.60 2.62
CA SER A 41 8.31 15.77 3.49
C SER A 41 7.92 17.05 2.73
N VAL A 42 8.43 17.24 1.50
CA VAL A 42 8.05 18.36 0.63
C VAL A 42 6.59 18.23 0.21
N VAL A 43 6.15 17.04 -0.20
CA VAL A 43 4.73 16.78 -0.54
C VAL A 43 3.83 17.01 0.67
N ARG A 44 4.23 16.54 1.85
CA ARG A 44 3.50 16.77 3.11
C ARG A 44 3.30 18.25 3.41
N GLN A 45 4.28 19.10 3.08
CA GLN A 45 4.25 20.54 3.36
C GLN A 45 3.43 21.34 2.33
N SER A 46 3.00 20.73 1.22
CA SER A 46 2.25 21.46 0.20
C SER A 46 0.80 21.77 0.59
N SER A 47 0.25 21.07 1.60
CA SER A 47 -1.12 21.26 2.08
C SER A 47 -1.28 20.79 3.52
N SER A 48 -2.06 21.53 4.32
CA SER A 48 -2.41 21.16 5.69
C SER A 48 -3.13 19.80 5.77
N HIS A 49 -3.87 19.43 4.73
CA HIS A 49 -4.55 18.13 4.61
C HIS A 49 -3.57 16.96 4.56
N LEU A 50 -2.30 17.21 4.21
CA LEU A 50 -1.27 16.19 4.08
C LEU A 50 -0.37 16.09 5.31
N ASN A 51 -0.61 16.83 6.39
CA ASN A 51 0.25 16.85 7.59
C ASN A 51 0.58 15.46 8.16
N GLY A 52 -0.34 14.50 8.03
CA GLY A 52 -0.13 13.12 8.47
C GLY A 52 0.60 12.22 7.48
N LEU A 53 0.94 12.68 6.26
CA LEU A 53 1.50 11.87 5.19
C LEU A 53 2.89 11.34 5.54
N THR A 54 3.08 10.04 5.37
CA THR A 54 4.38 9.37 5.44
C THR A 54 4.52 8.42 4.27
N GLY A 55 5.75 8.04 3.94
CA GLY A 55 6.00 7.08 2.87
C GLY A 55 5.31 5.73 3.12
N HIS A 56 5.28 5.29 4.38
CA HIS A 56 4.62 4.04 4.76
C HIS A 56 3.09 4.10 4.63
N LYS A 57 2.47 5.27 4.83
CA LYS A 57 1.02 5.41 4.62
C LYS A 57 0.59 5.17 3.17
N LEU A 58 1.43 5.53 2.20
CA LEU A 58 1.17 5.19 0.79
C LEU A 58 1.05 3.66 0.61
N ARG A 59 1.90 2.90 1.30
CA ARG A 59 1.86 1.44 1.30
C ARG A 59 0.59 0.89 1.96
N HIS A 60 0.14 1.48 3.07
CA HIS A 60 -1.12 1.11 3.70
C HIS A 60 -2.33 1.41 2.81
N THR A 61 -2.39 2.60 2.20
CA THR A 61 -3.46 2.97 1.27
C THR A 61 -3.52 2.02 0.08
N TRP A 62 -2.37 1.67 -0.52
CA TRP A 62 -2.35 0.69 -1.60
C TRP A 62 -2.93 -0.67 -1.15
N ASN A 63 -2.57 -1.16 0.04
CA ASN A 63 -3.12 -2.43 0.54
C ASN A 63 -4.62 -2.36 0.79
N TYR A 64 -5.11 -1.21 1.28
CA TYR A 64 -6.53 -0.99 1.50
C TYR A 64 -7.33 -0.97 0.20
N GLU A 65 -6.85 -0.25 -0.82
CA GLU A 65 -7.48 -0.24 -2.15
C GLU A 65 -7.39 -1.60 -2.84
N PHE A 66 -6.26 -2.32 -2.66
CA PHE A 66 -6.13 -3.70 -3.12
C PHE A 66 -7.16 -4.62 -2.44
N SER A 67 -7.37 -4.50 -1.12
CA SER A 67 -8.43 -5.26 -0.43
C SER A 67 -9.80 -5.01 -1.07
N LYS A 68 -10.20 -3.75 -1.27
CA LYS A 68 -11.49 -3.45 -1.90
C LYS A 68 -11.66 -4.08 -3.28
N ALA A 69 -10.61 -4.03 -4.11
CA ALA A 69 -10.62 -4.63 -5.43
C ALA A 69 -10.76 -6.17 -5.38
N ILE A 70 -10.23 -6.81 -4.33
CA ILE A 70 -10.43 -8.23 -4.07
C ILE A 70 -11.84 -8.51 -3.54
N ASP A 71 -12.38 -7.66 -2.66
CA ASP A 71 -13.75 -7.76 -2.12
C ASP A 71 -14.80 -7.78 -3.27
N GLU A 72 -14.53 -7.07 -4.37
CA GLU A 72 -15.35 -7.05 -5.58
C GLU A 72 -15.24 -8.34 -6.44
N ASN A 73 -14.25 -9.19 -6.19
CA ASN A 73 -13.98 -10.41 -6.94
C ASN A 73 -14.18 -11.66 -6.06
N GLN A 74 -15.37 -12.26 -6.15
CA GLN A 74 -15.76 -13.42 -5.36
C GLN A 74 -15.02 -14.73 -5.71
N GLU A 75 -14.20 -14.76 -6.76
CA GLU A 75 -13.49 -15.97 -7.19
C GLU A 75 -12.10 -16.13 -6.54
N ILE A 76 -11.62 -15.12 -5.82
CA ILE A 76 -10.28 -15.14 -5.21
C ILE A 76 -10.38 -15.65 -3.77
N SER A 77 -9.71 -16.78 -3.48
CA SER A 77 -9.59 -17.27 -2.10
C SER A 77 -8.62 -16.43 -1.28
N ASP A 78 -8.76 -16.47 0.05
CA ASP A 78 -7.90 -15.75 1.00
C ASP A 78 -6.40 -16.09 0.80
N GLU A 79 -6.08 -17.36 0.52
CA GLU A 79 -4.71 -17.79 0.27
C GLU A 79 -4.18 -17.18 -1.02
N LYS A 80 -5.03 -17.10 -2.05
CA LYS A 80 -4.66 -16.52 -3.35
C LYS A 80 -4.48 -15.01 -3.23
N GLU A 81 -5.37 -14.33 -2.50
CA GLU A 81 -5.22 -12.92 -2.12
C GLU A 81 -3.87 -12.70 -1.42
N GLN A 82 -3.54 -13.52 -0.43
CA GLN A 82 -2.31 -13.42 0.33
C GLN A 82 -1.06 -13.56 -0.56
N GLN A 83 -1.08 -14.51 -1.49
CA GLN A 83 0.01 -14.72 -2.47
C GLN A 83 0.16 -13.52 -3.41
N ILE A 84 -0.94 -13.04 -3.99
CA ILE A 84 -0.94 -11.89 -4.91
C ILE A 84 -0.43 -10.64 -4.19
N ARG A 85 -0.99 -10.35 -3.01
CA ARG A 85 -0.57 -9.21 -2.18
C ARG A 85 0.92 -9.30 -1.85
N SER A 86 1.40 -10.46 -1.39
CA SER A 86 2.80 -10.63 -1.04
C SER A 86 3.74 -10.42 -2.22
N TYR A 87 3.37 -10.94 -3.40
CA TYR A 87 4.12 -10.74 -4.64
C TYR A 87 4.20 -9.26 -5.04
N LEU A 88 3.05 -8.58 -5.12
CA LEU A 88 2.98 -7.16 -5.51
C LEU A 88 3.71 -6.25 -4.51
N MET A 89 3.68 -6.62 -3.23
CA MET A 89 4.30 -5.87 -2.16
C MET A 89 5.78 -6.19 -1.97
N GLY A 90 6.31 -7.19 -2.67
CA GLY A 90 7.69 -7.67 -2.52
C GLY A 90 7.95 -8.30 -1.15
N TRP A 91 6.92 -8.86 -0.50
CA TRP A 91 7.09 -9.62 0.72
C TRP A 91 7.55 -11.04 0.41
N ARG A 92 8.31 -11.62 1.34
CA ARG A 92 8.69 -13.02 1.28
C ARG A 92 7.43 -13.88 1.22
N PRO A 93 7.34 -14.86 0.29
CA PRO A 93 6.25 -15.83 0.29
C PRO A 93 6.12 -16.52 1.66
N GLY A 94 4.90 -16.61 2.19
CA GLY A 94 4.64 -17.15 3.52
C GLY A 94 4.91 -16.19 4.68
N SER A 95 5.19 -14.90 4.43
CA SER A 95 5.24 -13.89 5.49
C SER A 95 3.85 -13.58 6.03
N ASP A 96 3.76 -13.43 7.35
CA ASP A 96 2.52 -13.02 8.04
C ASP A 96 2.12 -11.56 7.79
N THR A 97 2.94 -10.77 7.08
CA THR A 97 2.66 -9.34 6.88
C THR A 97 1.36 -9.10 6.11
N SER A 98 1.05 -9.98 5.14
CA SER A 98 -0.19 -9.93 4.38
C SER A 98 -1.41 -10.31 5.22
N ILE A 99 -1.25 -11.19 6.22
CA ILE A 99 -2.32 -11.61 7.13
C ILE A 99 -2.91 -10.42 7.89
N ILE A 100 -2.08 -9.44 8.26
CA ILE A 100 -2.53 -8.21 8.94
C ILE A 100 -3.65 -7.51 8.15
N TYR A 101 -3.54 -7.51 6.81
CA TYR A 101 -4.55 -6.91 5.94
C TYR A 101 -5.73 -7.83 5.69
N ASN A 102 -5.51 -9.15 5.51
CA ASN A 102 -6.60 -10.13 5.36
C ASN A 102 -7.50 -10.20 6.60
N ARG A 103 -6.96 -9.94 7.82
CA ARG A 103 -7.76 -9.90 9.06
C ARG A 103 -8.93 -8.91 9.00
N ARG A 104 -8.88 -7.91 8.11
CA ARG A 104 -9.99 -7.00 7.84
C ARG A 104 -11.26 -7.77 7.46
N HIS A 105 -11.17 -8.80 6.62
CA HIS A 105 -12.32 -9.62 6.19
C HIS A 105 -13.02 -10.23 7.38
N ILE A 106 -12.26 -10.88 8.27
CA ILE A 106 -12.79 -11.50 9.49
C ILE A 106 -13.45 -10.45 10.36
N PHE A 107 -12.82 -9.29 10.55
CA PHE A 107 -13.36 -8.21 11.37
C PHE A 107 -14.67 -7.64 10.80
N GLU A 108 -14.69 -7.33 9.51
CA GLU A 108 -15.85 -6.73 8.83
C GLU A 108 -17.01 -7.72 8.75
N LEU A 109 -16.74 -8.98 8.42
CA LEU A 109 -17.74 -10.04 8.41
C LEU A 109 -18.30 -10.27 9.82
N SER A 110 -17.44 -10.37 10.84
CA SER A 110 -17.87 -10.53 12.24
C SER A 110 -18.78 -9.38 12.69
N LYS A 111 -18.40 -8.14 12.34
CA LYS A 111 -19.21 -6.95 12.65
C LYS A 111 -20.56 -6.98 11.94
N LYS A 112 -20.57 -7.33 10.65
CA LYS A 112 -21.81 -7.45 9.86
C LYS A 112 -22.75 -8.49 10.46
N THR A 113 -22.25 -9.70 10.71
CA THR A 113 -23.04 -10.80 11.28
C THR A 113 -23.58 -10.45 12.67
N ALA A 114 -22.80 -9.82 13.54
CA ALA A 114 -23.27 -9.40 14.86
C ALA A 114 -24.42 -8.37 14.78
N LEU A 115 -24.35 -7.43 13.83
CA LEU A 115 -25.42 -6.46 13.61
C LEU A 115 -26.69 -7.11 13.05
N GLU A 116 -26.55 -8.05 12.11
CA GLU A 116 -27.67 -8.82 11.56
C GLU A 116 -28.39 -9.64 12.65
N GLN A 117 -27.63 -10.30 13.53
CA GLN A 117 -28.18 -11.03 14.68
C GLN A 117 -28.96 -10.10 15.62
N GLN A 118 -28.40 -8.91 15.92
CA GLN A 118 -29.06 -7.94 16.76
C GLN A 118 -30.37 -7.43 16.14
N GLU A 119 -30.38 -7.18 14.84
CA GLU A 119 -31.57 -6.74 14.12
C GLU A 119 -32.66 -7.81 14.10
N GLN A 120 -32.29 -9.09 13.92
CA GLN A 120 -33.23 -10.21 14.00
C GLN A 120 -33.87 -10.34 15.39
N LEU A 121 -33.07 -10.20 16.46
CA LEU A 121 -33.58 -10.20 17.84
C LEU A 121 -34.56 -9.04 18.08
N LEU A 122 -34.26 -7.85 17.58
CA LEU A 122 -35.13 -6.67 17.73
C LEU A 122 -36.43 -6.77 16.91
N LYS A 123 -36.42 -7.51 15.79
CA LYS A 123 -37.60 -7.74 14.93
C LYS A 123 -38.50 -8.89 15.40
N GLY A 124 -38.18 -9.56 16.51
CA GLY A 124 -38.95 -10.71 17.01
C GLY A 124 -38.75 -11.98 16.17
N GLY A 125 -37.66 -12.08 15.39
CA GLY A 125 -37.41 -13.20 14.47
C GLY A 125 -37.02 -14.53 15.11
N PHE A 126 -37.25 -14.69 16.42
CA PHE A 126 -37.00 -15.92 17.18
C PHE A 126 -38.29 -16.48 17.82
N ASP A 127 -39.45 -16.17 17.25
CA ASP A 127 -40.71 -16.88 17.52
C ASP A 127 -40.96 -17.91 16.40
N GLU A 128 -40.19 -19.01 16.40
CA GLU A 128 -40.56 -20.39 16.00
C GLU A 128 -39.40 -21.37 16.26
#